data_AF-A0A2V7FRQ3-F1
#
_entry.id   AF-A0A2V7FRQ3-F1
#
_cell.length_a   1.000
_cell.length_b   1.000
_cell.length_c   1.000
_cell.angle_alpha   90.00
_cell.angle_beta   90.00
_cell.angle_gamma   90.00
#
_symmetry.space_group_name_H-M   'P 1'
#
loop_
_entity.id
_entity.type
_entity.pdbx_description
1 polymer ?
#
loop_
_entity_poly.entity_id
_entity_poly.type
_entity_poly.pdbx_seq_one_letter_code
_entity_poly.pdbx_strand_id
1 'polypeptide(L)' 'MLEVERVSKSFGALAALVDVSLTVRAGEVFSVIGPNGAGKSTLFNVIAGLHVPSAGRIVLMGEEITARRPEAINRRG' A
#
# COMPACT_ATOMS: atom_id res chain seq x y z
N MET A 1 -10.11 2.41 8.85
CA MET A 1 -9.59 1.05 8.60
C MET A 1 -8.91 1.06 7.23
N LEU A 2 -7.71 0.50 7.16
CA LEU A 2 -6.93 0.32 5.94
C LEU A 2 -6.80 -1.19 5.68
N GLU A 3 -7.07 -1.62 4.46
CA GLU A 3 -6.89 -2.98 4.01
C GLU A 3 -6.03 -2.99 2.74
N VAL A 4 -5.00 -3.83 2.77
CA VAL A 4 -4.11 -4.09 1.64
C VAL A 4 -4.30 -5.56 1.32
N GLU A 5 -4.73 -5.86 0.10
CA GLU A 5 -5.07 -7.22 -0.31
C GLU A 5 -4.21 -7.64 -1.49
N ARG A 6 -3.34 -8.63 -1.26
CA ARG A 6 -2.51 -9.28 -2.28
C ARG A 6 -1.71 -8.30 -3.13
N VAL A 7 -1.26 -7.20 -2.54
CA VAL A 7 -0.60 -6.12 -3.25
C VAL A 7 0.80 -6.53 -3.67
N SER A 8 1.06 -6.41 -4.96
CA SER A 8 2.38 -6.64 -5.57
C SER A 8 2.87 -5.40 -6.29
N LYS A 9 4.18 -5.22 -6.37
CA LYS A 9 4.81 -4.12 -7.11
C LYS A 9 6.16 -4.54 -7.66
N SER A 10 6.33 -4.38 -8.96
CA SER A 10 7.62 -4.53 -9.63
C SER A 10 8.10 -3.23 -10.25
N PHE A 11 9.42 -3.04 -10.26
CA PHE A 11 10.13 -2.00 -11.00
C PHE A 11 11.03 -2.68 -12.03
N GLY A 12 10.58 -2.77 -13.27
CA GLY A 12 11.22 -3.63 -14.27
C GLY A 12 11.26 -5.08 -13.80
N ALA A 13 12.45 -5.69 -13.82
CA ALA A 13 12.66 -7.07 -13.36
C ALA A 13 12.69 -7.24 -11.83
N LEU A 14 12.74 -6.15 -11.06
CA LEU A 14 12.82 -6.21 -9.60
C LEU A 14 11.42 -6.26 -8.97
N ALA A 15 11.08 -7.38 -8.32
CA ALA A 15 9.88 -7.49 -7.49
C ALA A 15 10.13 -6.85 -6.12
N ALA A 16 9.55 -5.67 -5.87
CA ALA A 16 9.70 -4.91 -4.63
C ALA A 16 8.65 -5.28 -3.57
N LEU A 17 7.44 -5.69 -3.99
CA LEU A 17 6.40 -6.26 -3.14
C LEU A 17 5.83 -7.50 -3.82
N VAL A 18 5.62 -8.58 -3.07
CA VAL A 18 5.06 -9.83 -3.56
C VAL A 18 3.92 -10.25 -2.66
N ASP A 19 2.69 -10.18 -3.18
CA ASP A 19 1.47 -10.68 -2.55
C ASP A 19 1.25 -10.21 -1.10
N VAL A 20 1.54 -8.93 -0.82
CA VAL A 20 1.46 -8.37 0.53
C VAL A 20 0.01 -8.15 0.93
N SER A 21 -0.40 -8.72 2.06
CA SER A 21 -1.73 -8.49 2.65
C SER A 21 -1.60 -8.04 4.11
N LEU A 22 -2.31 -6.99 4.48
CA LEU A 22 -2.37 -6.50 5.86
C LEU A 22 -3.66 -5.71 6.11
N THR A 23 -4.00 -5.56 7.38
CA THR A 23 -5.16 -4.79 7.81
C THR A 23 -4.78 -3.95 9.02
N VAL A 24 -5.08 -2.65 8.97
CA VAL A 24 -4.86 -1.71 10.08
C VAL A 24 -6.20 -1.10 10.47
N ARG A 25 -6.60 -1.28 11.73
CA ARG A 25 -7.86 -0.75 12.25
C ARG A 25 -7.74 0.75 12.54
N ALA A 26 -8.88 1.44 12.64
CA ALA A 26 -8.88 2.83 13.05
C ALA A 26 -8.33 2.96 14.48
N GLY A 27 -7.41 3.91 14.70
CA GLY A 27 -6.75 4.11 16.00
C GLY A 27 -5.61 3.13 16.32
N GLU A 28 -5.31 2.18 15.43
CA GLU A 28 -4.22 1.23 15.61
C GLU A 28 -2.86 1.84 15.22
N VAL A 29 -1.84 1.60 16.05
CA VAL A 29 -0.45 1.89 15.69
C VAL A 29 0.18 0.63 15.14
N PHE A 30 0.49 0.64 13.85
CA PHE A 30 1.09 -0.48 13.13
C PHE A 30 2.50 -0.12 12.65
N SER A 31 3.44 -1.07 12.70
CA SER A 31 4.83 -0.87 12.27
C SER A 31 5.26 -1.95 11.28
N VAL A 32 6.03 -1.54 10.27
CA VAL A 32 6.65 -2.43 9.28
C VAL A 32 8.16 -2.38 9.49
N ILE A 33 8.77 -3.52 9.82
CA ILE A 33 10.19 -3.65 10.13
C ILE A 33 10.84 -4.65 9.16
N GLY A 34 12.09 -4.41 8.79
CA GLY A 34 12.86 -5.27 7.90
C GLY A 34 14.14 -4.58 7.41
N PRO A 35 15.07 -5.32 6.78
CA PRO A 35 16.33 -4.76 6.29
C PRO A 35 16.12 -3.72 5.19
N ASN A 36 17.18 -2.96 4.87
CA ASN A 36 17.17 -2.07 3.71
C ASN A 36 16.93 -2.88 2.43
N GLY A 37 16.08 -2.37 1.54
CA GLY A 37 15.66 -3.09 0.33
C GLY A 37 14.48 -4.05 0.50
N ALA A 38 13.97 -4.30 1.72
CA ALA A 38 12.83 -5.20 1.95
C ALA A 38 11.46 -4.69 1.45
N GLY A 39 11.41 -3.59 0.68
CA GLY A 39 10.15 -3.07 0.12
C GLY A 39 9.32 -2.17 1.05
N LYS A 40 9.78 -1.84 2.26
CA LYS A 40 9.02 -1.02 3.23
C LYS A 40 8.56 0.33 2.66
N SER A 41 9.48 1.12 2.12
CA SER A 41 9.14 2.42 1.51
C SER A 41 8.27 2.24 0.27
N THR A 42 8.45 1.15 -0.49
CA THR A 42 7.59 0.81 -1.63
C THR A 42 6.16 0.54 -1.18
N LEU A 43 5.96 -0.22 -0.09
CA LEU A 43 4.64 -0.48 0.48
C LEU A 43 3.93 0.83 0.87
N PHE A 44 4.61 1.70 1.61
CA PHE A 44 4.02 3.00 1.98
C PHE A 44 3.72 3.89 0.77
N ASN A 45 4.62 3.94 -0.22
CA ASN A 45 4.38 4.70 -1.44
C ASN A 45 3.20 4.17 -2.26
N VAL A 46 2.99 2.85 -2.27
CA VAL A 46 1.85 2.23 -2.95
C VAL A 46 0.54 2.56 -2.21
N ILE A 47 0.52 2.46 -0.88
CA ILE A 47 -0.64 2.85 -0.06
C ILE A 47 -0.99 4.34 -0.22
N ALA A 48 0.03 5.20 -0.25
CA ALA A 48 -0.13 6.65 -0.41
C ALA A 48 -0.49 7.09 -1.86
N GLY A 49 -0.58 6.17 -2.81
CA GLY A 49 -0.88 6.47 -4.21
C GLY A 49 0.28 7.07 -5.02
N LEU A 50 1.50 7.09 -4.47
CA LEU A 50 2.72 7.54 -5.17
C LEU A 50 3.20 6.51 -6.20
N HIS A 51 2.86 5.24 -5.99
CA HIS A 51 3.10 4.17 -6.94
C HIS A 51 1.85 3.34 -7.17
N VAL A 52 1.53 3.10 -8.45
CA VAL A 52 0.45 2.17 -8.81
C VAL A 52 0.92 0.73 -8.55
N PRO A 53 0.16 -0.08 -7.79
CA PRO A 53 0.48 -1.49 -7.60
C PRO A 53 0.40 -2.24 -8.94
N SER A 54 1.20 -3.28 -9.09
CA SER A 54 1.17 -4.16 -10.27
C SER A 54 0.04 -5.19 -10.19
N ALA A 55 -0.41 -5.52 -8.97
CA ALA A 55 -1.55 -6.39 -8.70
C ALA A 55 -2.10 -6.12 -7.29
N GLY A 56 -3.30 -6.63 -7.01
CA GLY A 56 -3.99 -6.47 -5.72
C GLY A 56 -4.76 -5.16 -5.63
N ARG A 57 -5.34 -4.90 -4.46
CA ARG A 57 -6.13 -3.69 -4.20
C ARG A 57 -5.88 -3.10 -2.82
N ILE A 58 -6.23 -1.83 -2.65
CA ILE A 58 -6.11 -1.10 -1.39
C ILE A 58 -7.46 -0.46 -1.08
N VAL A 59 -7.98 -0.71 0.11
CA VAL A 59 -9.25 -0.18 0.60
C VAL A 59 -8.98 0.71 1.81
N LEU A 60 -9.51 1.93 1.78
CA LEU A 60 -9.42 2.89 2.88
C LEU A 60 -10.84 3.32 3.27
N MET A 61 -11.17 3.05 4.53
CA MET A 61 -12.50 3.31 5.10
C MET A 61 -13.64 2.72 4.26
N GLY A 62 -13.48 1.46 3.83
CA GLY A 62 -14.50 0.76 3.04
C GLY A 62 -14.58 1.14 1.55
N GLU A 63 -13.79 2.12 1.07
CA GLU A 63 -13.71 2.42 -0.36
C GLU A 63 -12.36 2.03 -0.95
N GLU A 64 -12.41 1.46 -2.15
CA GLU A 64 -11.21 1.16 -2.91
C GLU A 64 -10.51 2.45 -3.39
N ILE A 65 -9.23 2.55 -3.04
CA ILE A 65 -8.32 3.66 -3.41
C ILE A 65 -7.20 3.22 -4.35
N THR A 66 -7.23 1.97 -4.83
CA THR A 66 -6.22 1.43 -5.76
C THR A 66 -5.97 2.38 -6.91
N ALA A 67 -4.69 2.71 -7.16
CA ALA A 67 -4.24 3.60 -8.23
C ALA A 67 -4.83 5.03 -8.23
N ARG A 68 -5.49 5.47 -7.15
CA ARG A 68 -5.89 6.87 -6.99
C ARG A 68 -4.66 7.75 -6.77
N ARG A 69 -4.73 8.99 -7.27
CA ARG A 69 -3.68 9.98 -7.01
C ARG A 69 -3.64 10.36 -5.53
N PRO A 70 -2.46 10.70 -4.97
CA PRO A 70 -2.33 11.07 -3.56
C PRO A 70 -3.30 12.17 -3.12
N GLU A 71 -3.55 13.18 -3.97
CA GLU A 71 -4.44 14.29 -3.63
C GLU A 71 -5.90 13.84 -3.45
N ALA A 72 -6.32 12.78 -4.17
CA ALA A 72 -7.64 12.21 -4.03
C ALA A 72 -7.79 11.34 -2.78
N ILE A 73 -6.68 10.73 -2.33
CA ILE A 73 -6.64 9.94 -1.10
C ILE A 73 -6.68 10.88 0.12
N ASN A 74 -5.81 11.90 0.14
CA ASN A 74 -5.68 12.85 1.26
C ASN A 74 -6.95 13.66 1.54
N ARG A 75 -7.80 13.88 0.53
CA ARG A 75 -9.11 14.56 0.72
C ARG A 75 -10.11 13.74 1.54
N ARG A 76 -9.80 12.47 1.87
CA ARG A 76 -10.67 11.57 2.62
C ARG A 76 -10.39 11.55 4.12
N GLY A 77 -9.53 12.45 4.61
CA GLY A 77 -9.06 12.52 6.00
C GLY A 77 -7.87 11.61 6.23
#